data_AF-A0A820WZD6-F1
#
_entry.id   AF-A0A820WZD6-F1
#
_cell.length_a   1.000
_cell.length_b   1.000
_cell.length_c   1.000
_cell.angle_alpha   90.00
_cell.angle_beta   90.00
_cell.angle_gamma   90.00
#
_symmetry.space_group_name_H-M   'P 1'
#
loop_
_entity.id
_entity.type
_entity.pdbx_description
1 polymer ?
#
loop_
_entity_poly.entity_id
_entity_poly.type
_entity_poly.pdbx_seq_one_letter_code
_entity_poly.pdbx_strand_id
1 'polypeptide(L)' 'MIYTLDTRTGYSVLEMIKALEKASGKAIPYKECLRRPGNFAIVYADLSLAFKELGWTAQRDLDEIYKGL' A
#
# COMPACT_ATOMS: atom_id res chain seq x y z
N MET A 1 8.87 -9.19 22.07
CA MET A 1 9.42 -8.74 20.77
C MET A 1 8.30 -8.09 19.98
N ILE A 2 8.61 -7.06 19.19
CA ILE A 2 7.65 -6.30 18.39
C ILE A 2 8.17 -6.33 16.95
N TYR A 3 7.29 -6.68 16.00
CA TYR A 3 7.62 -6.76 14.57
C TYR A 3 6.72 -5.85 13.76
N THR A 4 7.29 -5.24 12.73
CA THR A 4 6.61 -4.52 11.65
C THR A 4 6.27 -5.50 10.53
N LEU A 5 5.03 -5.44 10.02
CA LEU A 5 4.57 -6.26 8.90
C LEU A 5 4.05 -5.33 7.81
N ASP A 6 4.69 -5.35 6.65
CA ASP A 6 4.36 -4.49 5.52
C ASP A 6 4.82 -5.16 4.21
N THR A 7 4.43 -4.60 3.07
CA THR A 7 4.72 -5.15 1.74
C THR A 7 6.10 -4.77 1.19
N ARG A 8 6.86 -3.93 1.90
CA ARG A 8 8.13 -3.29 1.47
C ARG A 8 7.98 -2.32 0.30
N THR A 9 6.88 -2.38 -0.44
CA THR A 9 6.57 -1.51 -1.57
C THR A 9 5.59 -0.44 -1.13
N GLY A 10 6.03 0.80 -1.22
CA GLY A 10 5.17 1.96 -1.05
C GLY A 10 4.34 2.25 -2.29
N TYR A 11 3.05 2.53 -2.11
CA TYR A 11 2.21 3.04 -3.19
C TYR A 11 1.71 4.43 -2.85
N SER A 12 1.74 5.32 -3.85
CA SER A 12 1.07 6.61 -3.78
C SER A 12 -0.45 6.45 -3.87
N VAL A 13 -1.17 7.49 -3.45
CA VAL A 13 -2.64 7.56 -3.59
C VAL A 13 -3.08 7.37 -5.05
N LEU A 14 -2.33 7.93 -6.00
CA LEU A 14 -2.67 7.85 -7.42
C LEU A 14 -2.43 6.45 -8.00
N GLU A 15 -1.42 5.72 -7.55
CA GLU A 15 -1.19 4.33 -7.94
C GLU A 15 -2.31 3.42 -7.42
N MET A 16 -2.77 3.64 -6.19
CA MET A 16 -3.91 2.92 -5.62
C MET A 16 -5.20 3.17 -6.41
N ILE A 17 -5.48 4.43 -6.78
CA ILE A 17 -6.65 4.77 -7.61
C ILE A 17 -6.58 4.05 -8.95
N LYS A 18 -5.44 4.09 -9.65
CA LYS A 18 -5.27 3.42 -10.95
C LYS A 18 -5.46 1.91 -10.87
N ALA A 19 -4.92 1.26 -9.85
CA ALA A 19 -5.08 -0.19 -9.67
C ALA A 19 -6.55 -0.55 -9.38
N LEU A 20 -7.25 0.29 -8.61
CA LEU A 20 -8.67 0.10 -8.33
C LEU A 20 -9.56 0.36 -9.55
N GLU A 21 -9.26 1.36 -10.38
CA GLU A 21 -9.94 1.58 -11.67
C GLU A 21 -9.77 0.38 -12.60
N LYS A 22 -8.55 -0.14 -12.70
CA LYS A 22 -8.23 -1.34 -13.49
C LYS A 22 -9.02 -2.56 -13.01
N ALA A 23 -9.06 -2.81 -11.70
CA ALA A 23 -9.76 -3.96 -11.14
C ALA A 23 -11.29 -3.84 -11.30
N SER A 24 -11.86 -2.67 -11.00
CA SER A 24 -13.31 -2.45 -11.05
C SER A 24 -13.88 -2.22 -12.45
N GLY A 25 -13.04 -1.91 -13.44
CA GLY A 25 -13.44 -1.50 -14.78
C GLY A 25 -14.21 -0.17 -14.82
N LYS A 26 -14.15 0.63 -13.75
CA LYS A 26 -14.87 1.89 -13.61
C LYS A 26 -13.90 3.04 -13.38
N ALA A 27 -14.20 4.20 -13.95
CA ALA A 27 -13.48 5.43 -13.64
C ALA A 27 -13.78 5.87 -12.20
N ILE A 28 -12.75 6.31 -11.48
CA ILE A 28 -12.84 6.74 -10.08
C ILE A 28 -12.50 8.23 -10.01
N PRO A 29 -13.52 9.12 -9.99
CA PRO A 29 -13.28 10.54 -9.94
C PRO A 29 -12.68 10.93 -8.57
N TYR A 30 -11.62 11.73 -8.61
CA TYR A 30 -11.03 12.35 -7.43
C TYR A 30 -10.72 13.82 -7.71
N LYS A 31 -10.49 14.58 -6.63
CA LYS A 31 -10.06 15.97 -6.69
C LYS A 31 -8.90 16.18 -5.74
N GLU A 32 -7.94 16.99 -6.15
CA GLU A 32 -6.90 17.44 -5.24
C GLU A 32 -7.51 18.30 -4.13
N CYS A 33 -7.02 18.10 -2.92
CA CYS A 33 -7.48 18.84 -1.74
C CYS A 33 -6.28 19.21 -0.87
N LEU A 34 -6.51 20.13 0.07
CA LEU A 34 -5.48 20.52 1.02
C LEU A 34 -4.97 19.31 1.81
N ARG A 35 -3.67 19.30 2.12
CA ARG A 35 -3.06 18.25 2.93
C ARG A 35 -3.80 18.13 4.26
N ARG A 36 -4.20 16.90 4.61
CA ARG A 36 -4.78 16.60 5.91
C ARG A 36 -3.73 16.88 7.01
N PRO A 37 -4.04 17.73 8.01
CA PRO A 37 -3.14 17.96 9.14
C PRO A 37 -2.75 16.64 9.82
N GLY A 38 -1.47 16.47 10.12
CA GLY A 38 -0.93 15.24 10.73
C GLY A 38 -0.53 14.13 9.75
N ASN A 39 -0.84 14.23 8.44
CA ASN A 39 -0.32 13.26 7.48
C ASN A 39 1.17 13.49 7.22
N PHE A 40 1.99 12.45 7.39
CA PHE A 40 3.36 12.41 6.86
C PHE A 40 3.35 12.35 5.33
N ALA A 41 4.44 12.79 4.70
CA ALA A 41 4.55 12.76 3.24
C ALA A 41 4.78 11.34 2.72
N ILE A 42 5.61 10.57 3.43
CA ILE A 42 6.00 9.20 3.10
C ILE A 42 6.26 8.47 4.43
N VAL A 43 5.80 7.22 4.54
CA VAL A 43 6.12 6.31 5.65
C VAL A 43 6.32 4.91 5.08
N TYR A 44 7.43 4.27 5.43
CA TYR A 44 7.72 2.88 5.10
C TYR A 44 8.19 2.14 6.35
N ALA A 45 7.89 0.86 6.45
CA ALA A 45 8.40 0.00 7.51
C ALA A 45 9.76 -0.63 7.15
N ASP A 46 10.66 -0.70 8.13
CA ASP A 46 11.79 -1.63 8.06
C ASP A 46 11.30 -3.03 8.43
N LEU A 47 11.48 -4.01 7.54
CA LEU A 47 10.99 -5.39 7.70
C LEU A 47 12.11 -6.38 8.02
N SER A 48 13.34 -5.90 8.22
CA SER A 48 14.53 -6.74 8.38
C SER A 48 14.38 -7.70 9.56
N LEU A 49 13.76 -7.26 10.66
CA LEU A 49 13.55 -8.08 11.85
C LEU A 49 12.54 -9.22 11.60
N ALA A 50 11.39 -8.91 10.99
CA ALA A 50 10.36 -9.90 10.67
C ALA A 50 10.86 -10.94 9.66
N PHE A 51 11.62 -10.51 8.65
CA PHE A 51 12.23 -11.42 7.69
C PHE A 51 13.25 -12.35 8.36
N LYS A 52 14.14 -11.80 9.18
CA LYS A 52 15.22 -12.56 9.81
C LYS A 52 14.71 -13.57 10.85
N GLU A 53 13.75 -13.18 11.68
CA GLU A 53 13.35 -13.99 12.83
C GLU A 53 12.12 -14.86 12.54
N LEU A 54 11.22 -14.42 11.66
CA LEU A 54 9.99 -15.14 11.35
C LEU A 54 10.02 -15.78 9.95
N GLY A 55 11.02 -15.46 9.11
CA GLY A 55 10.99 -15.81 7.69
C GLY A 55 9.85 -15.11 6.93
N TRP A 56 9.26 -14.07 7.52
CA TRP A 56 8.04 -13.47 7.00
C TRP A 56 8.34 -12.46 5.89
N THR A 57 7.58 -12.54 4.81
CA THR A 57 7.55 -11.54 3.74
C THR A 57 6.16 -11.49 3.13
N ALA A 58 5.64 -10.29 2.87
CA ALA A 58 4.42 -10.15 2.10
C ALA A 58 4.58 -10.79 0.71
N GLN A 59 3.52 -11.44 0.23
CA GLN A 59 3.51 -12.17 -1.04
C GLN A 59 2.61 -11.53 -2.09
N ARG A 60 1.78 -10.56 -1.69
CA ARG A 60 0.76 -9.96 -2.56
C ARG A 60 1.16 -8.56 -2.98
N ASP A 61 1.01 -8.28 -4.27
CA ASP A 61 1.14 -6.94 -4.82
C ASP A 61 -0.21 -6.20 -4.85
N LEU A 62 -0.20 -4.97 -5.38
CA LEU A 62 -1.39 -4.12 -5.44
C LEU A 62 -2.48 -4.70 -6.36
N ASP A 63 -2.12 -5.35 -7.45
CA ASP A 63 -3.07 -5.98 -8.37
C ASP A 63 -3.75 -7.18 -7.69
N GLU A 64 -2.99 -7.98 -6.93
CA GLU A 64 -3.54 -9.11 -6.16
C GLU A 64 -4.41 -8.66 -4.99
N ILE A 65 -4.14 -7.49 -4.39
CA ILE A 65 -4.99 -6.88 -3.36
C ILE A 65 -6.37 -6.54 -3.92
N TYR A 66 -6.43 -6.02 -5.15
CA TYR A 66 -7.69 -5.66 -5.80
C TYR A 66 -8.32 -6.80 -6.60
N LYS A 67 -7.69 -7.99 -6.62
CA LYS A 67 -8.22 -9.17 -7.32
C LYS A 67 -9.57 -9.60 -6.72
N GLY A 68 -10.61 -9.59 -7.55
CA GLY A 68 -11.97 -10.00 -7.15
C GLY A 68 -12.93 -8.84 -6.85
N LEU A 69 -12.49 -7.60 -7.06
CA LEU A 69 -13.38 -6.46 -7.31
C LEU A 69 -14.04 -6.52 -8.69
#